data_AF-A0A3S8U8B9-F1
#
_entry.id   AF-A0A3S8U8B9-F1
#
_cell.length_a   1.000
_cell.length_b   1.000
_cell.length_c   1.000
_cell.angle_alpha   90.00
_cell.angle_beta   90.00
_cell.angle_gamma   90.00
#
_symmetry.space_group_name_H-M   'P 1'
#
loop_
_entity.id
_entity.type
_entity.pdbx_description
1 polymer ?
#
loop_
_entity_poly.entity_id
_entity_poly.type
_entity_poly.pdbx_seq_one_letter_code
_entity_poly.pdbx_strand_id
1 'polypeptide(L)'
;MTRRTSLLSALILALGLAPASAEEPNLSANPSGSHGTAQRLILAQRTWDQALSTGDVLPMLVAIRLARSVTLRPAGGWERTTIGDPVPDAPTGRTAAPDPASAAALAIARNLVGDDPDLQDLAYDLDAQLPRGRLETATEARADLGPGQTDTWRLALFGEVAAELALIGDGDGPLSLTLTDEAGNILCASPLSRDPALCRLTPARNGFFTASIHNPGATVNSYRLIGN
;
A
#
# COMPACT_ATOMS: atom_id res chain seq x y z
N MET A 1 -76.84 -20.66 -37.71
CA MET A 1 -76.22 -20.81 -36.37
C MET A 1 -74.71 -20.95 -36.55
N THR A 2 -74.00 -19.84 -36.52
CA THR A 2 -72.56 -19.72 -36.81
C THR A 2 -71.79 -19.60 -35.49
N ARG A 3 -70.91 -20.57 -35.19
CA ARG A 3 -70.03 -20.54 -34.02
C ARG A 3 -68.84 -19.61 -34.28
N ARG A 4 -68.73 -18.55 -33.49
CA ARG A 4 -67.50 -17.75 -33.31
C ARG A 4 -66.76 -18.31 -32.10
N THR A 5 -65.56 -18.83 -32.29
CA THR A 5 -64.62 -19.16 -31.21
C THR A 5 -63.51 -18.12 -31.20
N SER A 6 -63.48 -17.32 -30.15
CA SER A 6 -62.51 -16.26 -29.87
C SER A 6 -61.12 -16.86 -29.59
N LEU A 7 -60.10 -16.44 -30.34
CA LEU A 7 -58.70 -16.61 -29.96
C LEU A 7 -58.28 -15.45 -29.04
N LEU A 8 -58.07 -15.75 -27.76
CA LEU A 8 -57.34 -14.86 -26.85
C LEU A 8 -55.86 -14.87 -27.25
N SER A 9 -55.33 -13.73 -27.67
CA SER A 9 -53.90 -13.50 -27.82
C SER A 9 -53.31 -13.12 -26.47
N ALA A 10 -52.46 -13.98 -25.91
CA ALA A 10 -51.65 -13.67 -24.73
C ALA A 10 -50.40 -12.90 -25.18
N LEU A 11 -50.35 -11.61 -24.84
CA LEU A 11 -49.21 -10.72 -25.06
C LEU A 11 -48.18 -10.96 -23.93
N ILE A 12 -47.12 -11.70 -24.22
CA ILE A 12 -45.99 -11.90 -23.30
C ILE A 12 -45.14 -10.63 -23.28
N LEU A 13 -45.21 -9.90 -22.17
CA LEU A 13 -44.39 -8.72 -21.89
C LEU A 13 -42.98 -9.21 -21.47
N ALA A 14 -42.08 -9.37 -22.44
CA ALA A 14 -40.67 -9.61 -22.18
C ALA A 14 -40.02 -8.30 -21.70
N LEU A 15 -39.98 -8.07 -20.39
CA LEU A 15 -39.07 -7.08 -19.80
C LEU A 15 -37.64 -7.56 -20.04
N GLY A 16 -36.95 -6.88 -20.95
CA GLY A 16 -35.51 -7.08 -21.17
C GLY A 16 -34.75 -6.72 -19.91
N LEU A 17 -34.17 -7.72 -19.25
CA LEU A 17 -32.99 -7.50 -18.41
C LEU A 17 -31.86 -7.12 -19.36
N ALA A 18 -31.63 -5.83 -19.55
CA ALA A 18 -30.36 -5.37 -20.09
C ALA A 18 -29.27 -5.83 -19.11
N PRO A 19 -28.19 -6.49 -19.58
CA PRO A 19 -27.06 -6.75 -18.71
C PRO A 19 -26.55 -5.39 -18.23
N ALA A 20 -26.43 -5.22 -16.91
CA ALA A 20 -25.70 -4.09 -16.36
C ALA A 20 -24.29 -4.15 -16.95
N SER A 21 -23.99 -3.26 -17.89
CA SER A 21 -22.63 -3.12 -18.42
C SER A 21 -21.73 -2.83 -17.23
N ALA A 22 -20.82 -3.74 -16.92
CA ALA A 22 -19.80 -3.52 -15.91
C ALA A 22 -19.03 -2.26 -16.30
N GLU A 23 -18.98 -1.28 -15.40
CA GLU A 23 -18.27 -0.04 -15.67
C GLU A 23 -16.78 -0.33 -15.86
N GLU A 24 -16.17 0.30 -16.86
CA GLU A 24 -14.76 0.08 -17.17
C GLU A 24 -13.86 0.52 -15.99
N PRO A 25 -12.73 -0.19 -15.76
CA PRO A 25 -11.77 0.16 -14.71
C PRO A 25 -11.35 1.63 -14.78
N ASN A 26 -11.28 2.30 -13.63
CA ASN A 26 -10.83 3.68 -13.54
C ASN A 26 -9.30 3.81 -13.71
N LEU A 27 -8.82 3.64 -14.95
CA LEU A 27 -7.41 3.77 -15.33
C LEU A 27 -7.27 4.66 -16.57
N SER A 28 -6.35 5.62 -16.51
CA SER A 28 -6.01 6.49 -17.63
C SER A 28 -5.40 5.66 -18.76
N ALA A 29 -5.85 5.94 -20.00
CA ALA A 29 -5.28 5.34 -21.20
C ALA A 29 -3.89 5.88 -21.53
N ASN A 30 -3.56 7.10 -21.06
CA ASN A 30 -2.31 7.80 -21.35
C ASN A 30 -1.74 8.39 -20.04
N PRO A 31 -1.26 7.55 -19.11
CA PRO A 31 -0.79 8.01 -17.81
C PRO A 31 0.35 9.02 -17.96
N SER A 32 0.24 10.14 -17.23
CA SER A 32 1.26 11.18 -17.17
C SER A 32 1.56 11.57 -15.72
N GLY A 33 2.77 12.04 -15.46
CA GLY A 33 3.25 12.36 -14.11
C GLY A 33 4.32 11.41 -13.58
N SER A 34 4.99 11.82 -12.51
CA SER A 34 6.06 11.04 -11.87
C SER A 34 5.52 10.27 -10.68
N HIS A 35 5.59 8.95 -10.75
CA HIS A 35 5.59 8.08 -9.57
C HIS A 35 6.93 8.19 -8.83
N GLY A 36 7.00 7.82 -7.55
CA GLY A 36 8.30 7.54 -6.96
C GLY A 36 8.43 7.59 -5.45
N THR A 37 7.57 8.29 -4.71
CA THR A 37 7.79 8.45 -3.26
C THR A 37 7.55 7.14 -2.51
N ALA A 38 6.45 6.45 -2.78
CA ALA A 38 6.14 5.16 -2.17
C ALA A 38 7.12 4.08 -2.66
N GLN A 39 7.46 4.08 -3.97
CA GLN A 39 8.50 3.19 -4.50
C GLN A 39 9.85 3.39 -3.80
N ARG A 40 10.27 4.64 -3.57
CA ARG A 40 11.56 4.94 -2.95
C ARG A 40 11.60 4.48 -1.50
N LEU A 41 10.48 4.60 -0.78
CA LEU A 41 10.36 4.08 0.58
C LEU A 41 10.37 2.54 0.61
N ILE A 42 9.76 1.87 -0.36
CA ILE A 42 9.90 0.41 -0.52
C ILE A 42 11.35 0.02 -0.80
N LEU A 43 12.02 0.73 -1.70
CA LEU A 43 13.42 0.45 -2.02
C LEU A 43 14.28 0.62 -0.76
N ALA A 44 14.08 1.72 -0.02
CA ALA A 44 14.75 1.94 1.25
C ALA A 44 14.51 0.80 2.24
N GLN A 45 13.26 0.34 2.39
CA GLN A 45 12.93 -0.77 3.28
C GLN A 45 13.63 -2.07 2.86
N ARG A 46 13.55 -2.45 1.58
CA ARG A 46 14.18 -3.69 1.08
C ARG A 46 15.70 -3.65 1.24
N THR A 47 16.32 -2.50 0.93
CA THR A 47 17.75 -2.31 1.12
C THR A 47 18.12 -2.40 2.59
N TRP A 48 17.33 -1.82 3.49
CA TRP A 48 17.52 -1.91 4.94
C TRP A 48 17.44 -3.34 5.45
N ASP A 49 16.39 -4.09 5.06
CA ASP A 49 16.19 -5.46 5.52
C ASP A 49 17.30 -6.40 5.02
N GLN A 50 17.71 -6.23 3.75
CA GLN A 50 18.85 -6.95 3.21
C GLN A 50 20.14 -6.61 3.97
N ALA A 51 20.39 -5.34 4.22
CA ALA A 51 21.59 -4.87 4.91
C ALA A 51 21.66 -5.39 6.36
N LEU A 52 20.53 -5.41 7.07
CA LEU A 52 20.43 -6.02 8.40
C LEU A 52 20.75 -7.51 8.38
N SER A 53 20.29 -8.24 7.36
CA SER A 53 20.56 -9.66 7.23
C SER A 53 22.04 -9.98 6.97
N THR A 54 22.75 -9.11 6.26
CA THR A 54 24.16 -9.29 5.90
C THR A 54 25.13 -8.61 6.87
N GLY A 55 24.65 -7.69 7.71
CA GLY A 55 25.48 -6.85 8.57
C GLY A 55 26.29 -5.79 7.80
N ASP A 56 25.89 -5.45 6.57
CA ASP A 56 26.60 -4.49 5.73
C ASP A 56 26.11 -3.06 5.97
N VAL A 57 26.99 -2.19 6.47
CA VAL A 57 26.66 -0.83 6.88
C VAL A 57 26.43 0.10 5.68
N LEU A 58 27.13 -0.09 4.57
CA LEU A 58 27.02 0.83 3.43
C LEU A 58 25.59 0.82 2.84
N PRO A 59 24.97 -0.34 2.56
CA PRO A 59 23.56 -0.41 2.19
C PRO A 59 22.61 0.13 3.26
N MET A 60 22.91 0.00 4.57
CA MET A 60 22.09 0.63 5.62
C MET A 60 22.07 2.16 5.49
N LEU A 61 23.24 2.79 5.30
CA LEU A 61 23.33 4.24 5.14
C LEU A 61 22.64 4.71 3.86
N VAL A 62 22.72 3.92 2.77
CA VAL A 62 21.96 4.17 1.53
C VAL A 62 20.45 4.09 1.78
N ALA A 63 19.98 3.06 2.50
CA ALA A 63 18.57 2.91 2.84
C ALA A 63 18.04 4.09 3.65
N ILE A 64 18.79 4.52 4.68
CA ILE A 64 18.44 5.70 5.49
C ILE A 64 18.36 6.95 4.61
N ARG A 65 19.34 7.16 3.72
CA ARG A 65 19.35 8.31 2.80
C ARG A 65 18.14 8.30 1.86
N LEU A 66 17.81 7.14 1.30
CA LEU A 66 16.64 6.98 0.43
C LEU A 66 15.35 7.30 1.18
N ALA A 67 15.17 6.77 2.40
CA ALA A 67 13.99 7.03 3.21
C ALA A 67 13.88 8.52 3.61
N ARG A 68 14.99 9.14 4.05
CA ARG A 68 15.02 10.56 4.43
C ARG A 68 14.87 11.54 3.28
N SER A 69 14.97 11.09 2.03
CA SER A 69 14.63 11.91 0.86
C SER A 69 13.12 12.12 0.66
N VAL A 70 12.29 11.43 1.45
CA VAL A 70 10.83 11.55 1.44
C VAL A 70 10.36 11.98 2.82
N THR A 71 9.51 13.01 2.87
CA THR A 71 8.82 13.40 4.10
C THR A 71 7.54 12.59 4.26
N LEU A 72 7.40 11.87 5.36
CA LEU A 72 6.15 11.18 5.71
C LEU A 72 5.18 12.11 6.43
N ARG A 73 3.91 12.06 6.03
CA ARG A 73 2.79 12.71 6.72
C ARG A 73 1.71 11.69 7.06
N PRO A 74 0.96 11.86 8.17
CA PRO A 74 -0.19 11.01 8.43
C PRO A 74 -1.23 11.06 7.31
N ALA A 75 -1.88 9.92 7.07
CA ALA A 75 -3.00 9.78 6.15
C ALA A 75 -4.22 10.61 6.55
N GLY A 76 -4.31 11.81 5.98
CA GLY A 76 -5.50 12.66 6.05
C GLY A 76 -6.58 12.17 5.09
N GLY A 77 -7.80 11.98 5.59
CA GLY A 77 -8.96 11.64 4.76
C GLY A 77 -9.03 10.18 4.30
N TRP A 78 -8.16 9.30 4.81
CA TRP A 78 -8.29 7.86 4.61
C TRP A 78 -9.18 7.28 5.70
N GLU A 79 -10.16 6.47 5.32
CA GLU A 79 -11.11 5.85 6.23
C GLU A 79 -10.84 4.35 6.31
N ARG A 80 -10.57 3.84 7.52
CA ARG A 80 -10.33 2.41 7.77
C ARG A 80 -11.59 1.75 8.30
N THR A 81 -11.91 0.57 7.75
CA THR A 81 -12.85 -0.38 8.35
C THR A 81 -12.19 -1.74 8.45
N THR A 82 -12.41 -2.47 9.54
CA THR A 82 -11.90 -3.84 9.72
C THR A 82 -13.04 -4.83 9.61
N ILE A 83 -12.83 -5.87 8.82
CA ILE A 83 -13.77 -6.97 8.59
C ILE A 83 -13.18 -8.25 9.19
N GLY A 84 -14.03 -9.03 9.84
CA GLY A 84 -13.67 -10.27 10.54
C GLY A 84 -13.62 -10.06 12.05
N ASP A 85 -14.02 -11.10 12.79
CA ASP A 85 -14.06 -11.04 14.25
C ASP A 85 -12.64 -11.06 14.84
N PRO A 86 -12.34 -10.23 15.85
CA PRO A 86 -11.07 -10.28 16.53
C PRO A 86 -10.93 -11.63 17.24
N VAL A 87 -9.78 -12.27 17.07
CA VAL A 87 -9.42 -13.48 17.83
C VAL A 87 -8.93 -13.05 19.21
N PRO A 88 -9.61 -13.40 20.31
CA PRO A 88 -9.15 -13.07 21.66
C PRO A 88 -7.77 -13.68 21.93
N ASP A 89 -6.92 -12.94 22.63
CA ASP A 89 -5.57 -13.35 23.02
C ASP A 89 -4.69 -13.83 21.85
N ALA A 90 -4.95 -13.31 20.64
CA ALA A 90 -4.12 -13.59 19.48
C ALA A 90 -2.65 -13.24 19.78
N PRO A 91 -1.69 -14.11 19.43
CA PRO A 91 -0.28 -13.80 19.62
C PRO A 91 0.07 -12.51 18.88
N THR A 92 0.72 -11.59 19.60
CA THR A 92 1.24 -10.36 19.00
C THR A 92 2.42 -10.69 18.11
N GLY A 93 2.37 -10.29 16.83
CA GLY A 93 3.56 -10.26 15.98
C GLY A 93 4.52 -9.16 16.39
N ARG A 94 5.59 -8.99 15.61
CA ARG A 94 6.47 -7.83 15.71
C ARG A 94 5.69 -6.54 15.45
N THR A 95 6.22 -5.45 15.98
CA THR A 95 5.83 -4.12 15.53
C THR A 95 6.12 -3.96 14.03
N ALA A 96 5.37 -3.09 13.36
CA ALA A 96 5.56 -2.81 11.94
C ALA A 96 7.03 -2.52 11.63
N ALA A 97 7.47 -2.89 10.41
CA ALA A 97 8.86 -2.72 10.01
C ALA A 97 9.36 -1.31 10.36
N PRO A 98 10.51 -1.21 11.05
CA PRO A 98 11.01 0.09 11.52
C PRO A 98 11.25 0.98 10.30
N ASP A 99 10.81 2.24 10.41
CA ASP A 99 11.05 3.23 9.37
C ASP A 99 12.57 3.44 9.20
N PRO A 100 13.16 3.18 8.01
CA PRO A 100 14.58 3.41 7.79
C PRO A 100 14.98 4.88 7.95
N ALA A 101 14.05 5.84 7.88
CA ALA A 101 14.35 7.24 8.17
C ALA A 101 14.54 7.54 9.67
N SER A 102 14.13 6.62 10.56
CA SER A 102 14.06 6.83 12.00
C SER A 102 15.44 7.06 12.66
N ALA A 103 15.42 7.70 13.83
CA ALA A 103 16.61 7.85 14.65
C ALA A 103 17.16 6.49 15.13
N ALA A 104 16.29 5.51 15.35
CA ALA A 104 16.68 4.16 15.74
C ALA A 104 17.45 3.44 14.63
N ALA A 105 17.00 3.55 13.37
CA ALA A 105 17.71 3.00 12.23
C ALA A 105 19.13 3.59 12.10
N LEU A 106 19.25 4.92 12.24
CA LEU A 106 20.57 5.57 12.21
C LEU A 106 21.46 5.15 13.38
N ALA A 107 20.90 4.98 14.58
CA ALA A 107 21.67 4.51 15.74
C ALA A 107 22.21 3.08 15.52
N ILE A 108 21.41 2.18 14.94
CA ILE A 108 21.85 0.83 14.56
C ILE A 108 23.02 0.91 13.57
N ALA A 109 22.88 1.70 12.50
CA ALA A 109 23.93 1.85 11.50
C ALA A 109 25.23 2.39 12.13
N ARG A 110 25.15 3.44 12.97
CA ARG A 110 26.32 4.01 13.67
C ARG A 110 27.03 3.02 14.58
N ASN A 111 26.29 2.16 15.27
CA ASN A 111 26.90 1.13 16.13
C ASN A 111 27.62 0.04 15.33
N LEU A 112 27.20 -0.22 14.09
CA LEU A 112 27.78 -1.25 13.23
C LEU A 112 29.00 -0.77 12.42
N VAL A 113 29.21 0.55 12.32
CA VAL A 113 30.39 1.13 11.64
C VAL A 113 31.71 0.63 12.23
N GLY A 114 31.75 0.32 13.54
CA GLY A 114 32.97 -0.10 14.21
C GLY A 114 34.04 1.00 14.24
N ASP A 115 35.31 0.63 14.02
CA ASP A 115 36.47 1.53 14.10
C ASP A 115 36.93 2.10 12.75
N ASP A 116 36.15 1.93 11.67
CA ASP A 116 36.48 2.48 10.35
C ASP A 116 36.19 4.00 10.32
N PRO A 117 37.22 4.87 10.26
CA PRO A 117 37.03 6.31 10.35
C PRO A 117 36.25 6.89 9.15
N ASP A 118 36.42 6.32 7.95
CA ASP A 118 35.75 6.82 6.75
C ASP A 118 34.24 6.53 6.81
N LEU A 119 33.87 5.34 7.31
CA LEU A 119 32.48 4.98 7.54
C LEU A 119 31.86 5.74 8.72
N GLN A 120 32.64 6.06 9.75
CA GLN A 120 32.18 6.89 10.86
C GLN A 120 31.78 8.27 10.36
N ASP A 121 32.68 8.94 9.63
CA ASP A 121 32.42 10.25 9.05
C ASP A 121 31.16 10.25 8.18
N LEU A 122 30.99 9.23 7.32
CA LEU A 122 29.78 9.09 6.50
C LEU A 122 28.50 8.93 7.34
N ALA A 123 28.51 8.13 8.40
CA ALA A 123 27.35 7.87 9.24
C ALA A 123 26.98 9.05 10.17
N TYR A 124 27.98 9.82 10.62
CA TYR A 124 27.74 10.99 11.46
C TYR A 124 27.28 12.20 10.64
N ASP A 125 27.79 12.37 9.42
CA ASP A 125 27.44 13.48 8.53
C ASP A 125 26.26 13.18 7.58
N LEU A 126 25.63 12.00 7.68
CA LEU A 126 24.57 11.57 6.76
C LEU A 126 23.47 12.62 6.56
N ASP A 127 23.02 13.27 7.63
CA ASP A 127 22.00 14.33 7.57
C ASP A 127 22.48 15.60 6.88
N ALA A 128 23.75 15.97 7.07
CA ALA A 128 24.35 17.11 6.41
C ALA A 128 24.50 16.91 4.89
N GLN A 129 24.53 15.65 4.46
CA GLN A 129 24.64 15.26 3.04
C GLN A 129 23.29 15.20 2.31
N LEU A 130 22.16 15.36 3.01
CA LEU A 130 20.85 15.39 2.37
C LEU A 130 20.64 16.70 1.59
N PRO A 131 19.96 16.66 0.42
CA PRO A 131 19.62 17.88 -0.30
C PRO A 131 18.79 18.82 0.58
N ARG A 132 19.18 20.11 0.66
CA ARG A 132 18.48 21.14 1.45
C ARG A 132 17.20 21.67 0.78
N GLY A 133 16.73 21.02 -0.28
CA GLY A 133 15.57 21.42 -1.07
C GLY A 133 14.24 20.90 -0.50
N ARG A 134 13.13 21.26 -1.16
CA ARG A 134 11.82 20.70 -0.82
C ARG A 134 11.83 19.21 -1.11
N LEU A 135 11.70 18.40 -0.06
CA LEU A 135 11.54 16.95 -0.19
C LEU A 135 10.15 16.64 -0.72
N GLU A 136 10.06 15.56 -1.49
CA GLU A 136 8.78 14.99 -1.86
C GLU A 136 8.07 14.47 -0.61
N THR A 137 6.74 14.49 -0.61
CA THR A 137 5.94 14.02 0.51
C THR A 137 5.28 12.71 0.14
N ALA A 138 5.21 11.80 1.10
CA ALA A 138 4.35 10.64 1.06
C ALA A 138 3.44 10.63 2.29
N THR A 139 2.30 10.01 2.12
CA THR A 139 1.28 9.87 3.14
C THR A 139 1.36 8.46 3.74
N GLU A 140 1.17 8.32 5.05
CA GLU A 140 1.30 7.06 5.76
C GLU A 140 0.14 6.82 6.73
N ALA A 141 -0.40 5.61 6.67
CA ALA A 141 -1.24 5.03 7.71
C ALA A 141 -0.53 3.84 8.35
N ARG A 142 -0.73 3.65 9.66
CA ARG A 142 -0.25 2.49 10.41
C ARG A 142 -1.42 1.79 11.06
N ALA A 143 -1.38 0.47 11.10
CA ALA A 143 -2.40 -0.33 11.77
C ALA A 143 -1.88 -1.72 12.13
N ASP A 144 -2.55 -2.31 13.11
CA ASP A 144 -2.41 -3.71 13.48
C ASP A 144 -3.61 -4.47 12.93
N LEU A 145 -3.36 -5.63 12.32
CA LEU A 145 -4.38 -6.48 11.72
C LEU A 145 -4.33 -7.88 12.32
N GLY A 146 -5.43 -8.27 12.97
CA GLY A 146 -5.54 -9.58 13.62
C GLY A 146 -5.58 -10.75 12.63
N PRO A 147 -5.40 -11.98 13.13
CA PRO A 147 -5.49 -13.21 12.34
C PRO A 147 -6.83 -13.32 11.60
N GLY A 148 -6.78 -13.64 10.30
CA GLY A 148 -7.97 -13.83 9.46
C GLY A 148 -8.75 -12.55 9.14
N GLN A 149 -8.34 -11.40 9.67
CA GLN A 149 -9.03 -10.12 9.43
C GLN A 149 -8.59 -9.47 8.12
N THR A 150 -9.44 -8.57 7.65
CA THR A 150 -9.16 -7.71 6.49
C THR A 150 -9.44 -6.27 6.84
N ASP A 151 -8.45 -5.39 6.66
CA ASP A 151 -8.68 -3.95 6.66
C ASP A 151 -9.05 -3.48 5.27
N THR A 152 -10.07 -2.62 5.18
CA THR A 152 -10.39 -1.84 4.00
C THR A 152 -10.11 -0.38 4.27
N TRP A 153 -9.31 0.23 3.40
CA TRP A 153 -9.01 1.65 3.41
C TRP A 153 -9.69 2.31 2.23
N ARG A 154 -10.58 3.26 2.49
CA ARG A 154 -11.17 4.11 1.46
C ARG A 154 -10.31 5.36 1.29
N LEU A 155 -9.85 5.59 0.08
CA LEU A 155 -8.97 6.70 -0.31
C LEU A 155 -9.52 7.44 -1.52
N ALA A 156 -9.34 8.76 -1.57
CA ALA A 156 -9.69 9.58 -2.72
C ALA A 156 -8.45 9.77 -3.61
N LEU A 157 -8.53 9.40 -4.89
CA LEU A 157 -7.48 9.69 -5.87
C LEU A 157 -8.01 10.62 -6.96
N PHE A 158 -7.09 11.37 -7.54
CA PHE A 158 -7.37 12.36 -8.58
C PHE A 158 -7.11 11.76 -9.97
N GLY A 159 -8.01 12.06 -10.90
CA GLY A 159 -7.89 11.71 -12.31
C GLY A 159 -6.66 12.34 -12.95
N GLU A 160 -6.00 11.59 -13.82
CA GLU A 160 -4.78 11.96 -14.53
C GLU A 160 -3.60 12.35 -13.62
N VAL A 161 -3.65 11.94 -12.34
CA VAL A 161 -2.54 12.10 -11.39
C VAL A 161 -1.98 10.71 -11.06
N ALA A 162 -0.68 10.55 -11.31
CA ALA A 162 0.07 9.34 -10.96
C ALA A 162 -0.04 9.05 -9.45
N ALA A 163 -0.59 7.88 -9.11
CA ALA A 163 -0.77 7.40 -7.75
C ALA A 163 0.08 6.14 -7.48
N GLU A 164 0.62 6.04 -6.28
CA GLU A 164 1.28 4.85 -5.76
C GLU A 164 0.64 4.46 -4.43
N LEU A 165 0.54 3.15 -4.18
CA LEU A 165 0.14 2.61 -2.89
C LEU A 165 1.06 1.45 -2.52
N ALA A 166 1.74 1.59 -1.40
CA ALA A 166 2.72 0.63 -0.90
C ALA A 166 2.25 0.02 0.42
N LEU A 167 2.42 -1.30 0.56
CA LEU A 167 2.17 -2.02 1.81
C LEU A 167 3.49 -2.60 2.32
N ILE A 168 3.83 -2.28 3.56
CA ILE A 168 5.00 -2.81 4.27
C ILE A 168 4.51 -3.45 5.57
N GLY A 169 4.63 -4.77 5.69
CA GLY A 169 4.31 -5.51 6.92
C GLY A 169 5.45 -5.53 7.93
N ASP A 170 5.26 -6.24 9.03
CA ASP A 170 6.26 -6.47 10.08
C ASP A 170 7.32 -7.54 9.74
N GLY A 171 7.08 -8.31 8.67
CA GLY A 171 7.93 -9.42 8.20
C GLY A 171 7.67 -10.78 8.85
N ASP A 172 6.82 -10.86 9.88
CA ASP A 172 6.52 -12.12 10.59
C ASP A 172 5.49 -12.98 9.85
N GLY A 173 4.51 -12.34 9.22
CA GLY A 173 3.46 -13.00 8.43
C GLY A 173 3.30 -12.39 7.04
N PRO A 174 2.79 -13.16 6.07
CA PRO A 174 2.46 -12.60 4.77
C PRO A 174 1.21 -11.72 4.85
N LEU A 175 1.17 -10.66 4.08
CA LEU A 175 -0.02 -9.86 3.82
C LEU A 175 -0.34 -9.89 2.32
N SER A 176 -1.62 -9.73 1.96
CA SER A 176 -2.00 -9.39 0.59
C SER A 176 -2.53 -7.96 0.52
N LEU A 177 -2.44 -7.37 -0.66
CA LEU A 177 -3.01 -6.06 -0.97
C LEU A 177 -3.83 -6.19 -2.24
N THR A 178 -5.07 -5.72 -2.21
CA THR A 178 -5.91 -5.57 -3.41
C THR A 178 -6.42 -4.14 -3.46
N LEU A 179 -6.22 -3.46 -4.58
CA LEU A 179 -6.74 -2.12 -4.83
C LEU A 179 -7.86 -2.19 -5.87
N THR A 180 -9.04 -1.67 -5.51
CA THR A 180 -10.20 -1.57 -6.41
C THR A 180 -10.66 -0.13 -6.60
N ASP A 181 -11.33 0.14 -7.72
CA ASP A 181 -12.12 1.37 -7.88
C ASP A 181 -13.50 1.27 -7.21
N GLU A 182 -14.29 2.33 -7.30
CA GLU A 182 -15.65 2.43 -6.77
C GLU A 182 -16.64 1.43 -7.41
N ALA A 183 -16.40 1.02 -8.66
CA ALA A 183 -17.20 0.00 -9.33
C ALA A 183 -16.80 -1.43 -8.93
N GLY A 184 -15.76 -1.59 -8.11
CA GLY A 184 -15.26 -2.88 -7.65
C GLY A 184 -14.28 -3.55 -8.62
N ASN A 185 -13.82 -2.86 -9.66
CA ASN A 185 -12.81 -3.40 -10.56
C ASN A 185 -11.46 -3.48 -9.85
N ILE A 186 -10.79 -4.63 -9.93
CA ILE A 186 -9.43 -4.79 -9.40
C ILE A 186 -8.45 -4.08 -10.33
N LEU A 187 -7.74 -3.09 -9.79
CA LEU A 187 -6.76 -2.30 -10.52
C LEU A 187 -5.34 -2.82 -10.29
N CYS A 188 -5.10 -3.35 -9.09
CA CYS A 188 -3.83 -3.93 -8.69
C CYS A 188 -4.07 -4.96 -7.60
N ALA A 189 -3.31 -6.06 -7.64
CA ALA A 189 -3.29 -7.04 -6.57
C ALA A 189 -1.86 -7.52 -6.34
N SER A 190 -1.43 -7.52 -5.09
CA SER A 190 -0.24 -8.21 -4.63
C SER A 190 -0.66 -9.49 -3.91
N PRO A 191 -0.11 -10.65 -4.31
CA PRO A 191 -0.37 -11.90 -3.61
C PRO A 191 0.19 -11.86 -2.19
N LEU A 192 -0.15 -12.88 -1.39
CA LEU A 192 0.39 -13.08 -0.06
C LEU A 192 1.91 -13.12 -0.08
N SER A 193 2.54 -12.13 0.54
CA SER A 193 3.99 -12.03 0.65
C SER A 193 4.40 -11.35 1.95
N ARG A 194 5.61 -11.65 2.41
CA ARG A 194 6.30 -10.90 3.47
C ARG A 194 7.03 -9.68 2.92
N ASP A 195 7.30 -9.68 1.61
CA ASP A 195 7.98 -8.58 0.95
C ASP A 195 7.03 -7.39 0.80
N PRO A 196 7.56 -6.15 0.83
CA PRO A 196 6.77 -4.97 0.53
C PRO A 196 6.08 -5.04 -0.84
N ALA A 197 4.80 -4.70 -0.88
CA ALA A 197 3.99 -4.65 -2.09
C ALA A 197 3.85 -3.22 -2.61
N LEU A 198 3.73 -3.04 -3.93
CA LEU A 198 3.55 -1.75 -4.58
C LEU A 198 2.51 -1.82 -5.69
N CYS A 199 1.52 -0.95 -5.63
CA CYS A 199 0.60 -0.66 -6.71
C CYS A 199 0.93 0.70 -7.31
N ARG A 200 1.00 0.77 -8.64
CA ARG A 200 1.11 2.03 -9.40
C ARG A 200 -0.04 2.12 -10.37
N LEU A 201 -0.72 3.25 -10.37
CA LEU A 201 -1.82 3.52 -11.28
C LEU A 201 -1.95 5.02 -11.55
N THR A 202 -2.61 5.37 -12.64
CA THR A 202 -3.09 6.72 -12.86
C THR A 202 -4.59 6.61 -13.10
N PRO A 203 -5.45 7.11 -12.20
CA PRO A 203 -6.89 7.14 -12.42
C PRO A 203 -7.25 7.90 -13.69
N ALA A 204 -8.27 7.47 -14.44
CA ALA A 204 -8.81 8.27 -15.55
C ALA A 204 -9.72 9.42 -15.05
N ARG A 205 -10.36 9.21 -13.90
CA ARG A 205 -11.31 10.14 -13.28
C ARG A 205 -11.09 10.20 -11.78
N ASN A 206 -11.45 11.34 -11.19
CA ASN A 206 -11.52 11.46 -9.73
C ASN A 206 -12.48 10.40 -9.19
N GLY A 207 -12.15 9.80 -8.05
CA GLY A 207 -13.03 8.82 -7.43
C GLY A 207 -12.48 8.28 -6.13
N PHE A 208 -13.31 7.48 -5.47
CA PHE A 208 -12.89 6.68 -4.33
C PHE A 208 -12.34 5.33 -4.79
N PHE A 209 -11.32 4.88 -4.07
CA PHE A 209 -10.66 3.60 -4.27
C PHE A 209 -10.62 2.89 -2.92
N THR A 210 -10.61 1.55 -2.97
CA THR A 210 -10.55 0.72 -1.78
C THR A 210 -9.30 -0.14 -1.81
N ALA A 211 -8.43 0.06 -0.82
CA ALA A 211 -7.30 -0.82 -0.57
C ALA A 211 -7.69 -1.84 0.51
N SER A 212 -7.74 -3.11 0.12
CA SER A 212 -8.04 -4.23 0.99
C SER A 212 -6.75 -4.96 1.36
N ILE A 213 -6.48 -5.07 2.65
CA ILE A 213 -5.28 -5.69 3.21
C ILE A 213 -5.72 -6.86 4.07
N HIS A 214 -5.25 -8.05 3.76
CA HIS A 214 -5.66 -9.27 4.45
C HIS A 214 -4.49 -9.95 5.15
N ASN A 215 -4.72 -10.35 6.41
CA ASN A 215 -3.78 -11.16 7.19
C ASN A 215 -4.33 -12.60 7.32
N PRO A 216 -3.86 -13.56 6.50
CA PRO A 216 -4.26 -14.96 6.65
C PRO A 216 -3.48 -15.69 7.77
N GLY A 217 -2.54 -15.02 8.42
CA GLY A 217 -1.67 -15.60 9.44
C GLY A 217 -2.38 -15.89 10.75
N ALA A 218 -1.65 -16.50 11.69
CA ALA A 218 -2.15 -16.85 13.03
C ALA A 218 -1.78 -15.82 14.10
N THR A 219 -1.02 -14.78 13.75
CA THR A 219 -0.58 -13.71 14.67
C THR A 219 -1.09 -12.37 14.17
N VAL A 220 -1.17 -11.40 15.07
CA VAL A 220 -1.36 -9.98 14.69
C VAL A 220 -0.20 -9.57 13.79
N ASN A 221 -0.49 -8.86 12.70
CA ASN A 221 0.51 -8.30 11.79
C ASN A 221 0.39 -6.78 11.77
N SER A 222 1.48 -6.10 12.13
CA SER A 222 1.55 -4.65 12.11
C SER A 222 2.05 -4.18 10.74
N TYR A 223 1.38 -3.22 10.11
CA TYR A 223 1.76 -2.73 8.79
C TYR A 223 1.74 -1.21 8.65
N ARG A 224 2.41 -0.75 7.60
CA ARG A 224 2.43 0.62 7.09
C ARG A 224 1.83 0.61 5.68
N LEU A 225 0.85 1.46 5.46
CA LEU A 225 0.27 1.74 4.15
C LEU A 225 0.72 3.13 3.71
N ILE A 226 1.40 3.24 2.57
CA ILE A 226 2.05 4.46 2.11
C ILE A 226 1.48 4.87 0.76
N GLY A 227 1.05 6.13 0.63
CA GLY A 227 0.60 6.76 -0.62
C GLY A 227 1.44 7.99 -0.98
N ASN A 228 1.26 8.51 -2.19
CA ASN A 228 1.90 9.76 -2.66
C ASN A 228 0.93 10.94 -2.76
#